data_AF-A0A850BBM8-F1
#
_entry.id   AF-A0A850BBM8-F1
#
_cell.length_a   1.000
_cell.length_b   1.000
_cell.length_c   1.000
_cell.angle_alpha   90.00
_cell.angle_beta   90.00
_cell.angle_gamma   90.00
#
_symmetry.space_group_name_H-M   'P 1'
#
loop_
_entity.id
_entity.type
_entity.pdbx_description
1 polymer ?
#
loop_
_entity_poly.entity_id
_entity_poly.type
_entity_poly.pdbx_seq_one_letter_code
_entity_poly.pdbx_strand_id
1 'polypeptide(L)'
;MNATKKSHSARELFDRVFQILEAMEENQRHKVIELARRLKPGLTAEDIRNPHDFPDLDDPDWHFEDGQLTGIQSAMFALRAMSRDVLDDGEAAQSKDNKASEREG
;
A
#
# COMPACT_ATOMS: atom_id res chain seq x y z
N MET A 1 29.11 -7.97 3.45
CA MET A 1 27.75 -8.48 3.74
C MET A 1 27.25 -9.20 2.48
N ASN A 2 26.81 -10.46 2.58
CA ASN A 2 26.50 -11.30 1.41
C ASN A 2 25.09 -11.04 0.83
N ALA A 3 24.88 -11.29 -0.47
CA ALA A 3 23.67 -10.92 -1.23
C ALA A 3 22.35 -11.48 -0.63
N THR A 4 22.38 -12.69 -0.07
CA THR A 4 21.24 -13.34 0.60
C THR A 4 20.74 -12.55 1.81
N LYS A 5 21.64 -11.98 2.61
CA LYS A 5 21.25 -11.15 3.77
C LYS A 5 20.62 -9.83 3.35
N LYS A 6 21.01 -9.27 2.20
CA LYS A 6 20.43 -8.03 1.65
C LYS A 6 18.99 -8.24 1.16
N SER A 7 18.72 -9.32 0.43
CA SER A 7 17.38 -9.63 -0.07
C SER A 7 16.39 -9.90 1.08
N HIS A 8 16.81 -10.63 2.11
CA HIS A 8 15.99 -10.86 3.31
C HIS A 8 15.64 -9.55 4.04
N SER A 9 16.64 -8.67 4.22
CA SER A 9 16.43 -7.35 4.84
C SER A 9 15.52 -6.43 4.02
N ALA A 10 15.56 -6.52 2.68
CA ALA A 10 14.66 -5.75 1.82
C ALA A 10 13.22 -6.23 1.93
N ARG A 11 12.99 -7.56 1.95
CA ARG A 11 11.66 -8.14 2.15
C ARG A 11 11.05 -7.72 3.50
N GLU A 12 11.82 -7.86 4.58
CA GLU A 12 11.39 -7.41 5.92
C GLU A 12 11.05 -5.92 5.97
N LEU A 13 11.79 -5.07 5.26
CA LEU A 13 11.50 -3.65 5.17
C LEU A 13 10.17 -3.38 4.45
N PHE A 14 9.95 -4.02 3.30
CA PHE A 14 8.69 -3.88 2.56
C PHE A 14 7.50 -4.37 3.40
N ASP A 15 7.63 -5.50 4.09
CA ASP A 15 6.58 -6.02 4.96
C ASP A 15 6.21 -5.01 6.06
N ARG A 16 7.21 -4.37 6.69
CA ARG A 16 6.96 -3.32 7.70
C ARG A 16 6.32 -2.07 7.11
N VAL A 17 6.74 -1.65 5.92
CA VAL A 17 6.14 -0.51 5.21
C VAL A 17 4.69 -0.80 4.86
N PHE A 18 4.38 -2.00 4.35
CA PHE A 18 3.01 -2.40 4.05
C PHE A 18 2.13 -2.45 5.30
N GLN A 19 2.62 -3.01 6.41
CA GLN A 19 1.89 -2.99 7.68
C GLN A 19 1.53 -1.57 8.14
N ILE A 20 2.46 -0.62 8.00
CA ILE A 20 2.20 0.79 8.35
C ILE A 20 1.16 1.40 7.42
N LEU A 21 1.29 1.18 6.11
CA LEU A 21 0.35 1.74 5.12
C LEU A 21 -1.05 1.15 5.24
N GLU A 22 -1.17 -0.15 5.51
CA GLU A 22 -2.46 -0.81 5.77
C GLU A 22 -3.13 -0.22 7.02
N ALA A 23 -2.36 0.00 8.10
CA ALA A 23 -2.89 0.67 9.30
C ALA A 23 -3.30 2.13 9.02
N MET A 24 -2.57 2.85 8.17
CA MET A 24 -2.91 4.20 7.75
C MET A 24 -4.19 4.21 6.90
N GLU A 25 -4.31 3.30 5.93
CA GLU A 25 -5.48 3.15 5.08
C GLU A 25 -6.72 2.84 5.92
N GLU A 26 -6.61 1.90 6.86
CA GLU A 26 -7.68 1.52 7.78
C GLU A 26 -8.18 2.72 8.59
N ASN A 27 -7.25 3.46 9.20
CA ASN A 27 -7.59 4.63 10.01
C ASN A 27 -8.27 5.71 9.16
N GLN A 28 -7.72 5.95 7.97
CA GLN A 28 -8.23 6.97 7.06
C GLN A 28 -9.62 6.62 6.52
N ARG A 29 -9.85 5.35 6.16
CA ARG A 29 -11.16 4.84 5.75
C ARG A 29 -12.23 5.05 6.82
N HIS A 30 -11.88 4.86 8.10
CA HIS A 30 -12.81 5.15 9.19
C HIS A 30 -13.21 6.62 9.24
N LYS A 31 -12.27 7.55 9.08
CA LYS A 31 -12.60 8.99 9.05
C LYS A 31 -13.54 9.35 7.89
N VAL A 32 -13.27 8.82 6.70
CA VAL A 32 -14.13 9.04 5.52
C VAL A 32 -15.55 8.54 5.79
N ILE A 33 -15.71 7.35 6.36
CA ILE A 33 -17.01 6.77 6.70
C ILE A 33 -17.72 7.58 7.80
N GLU A 34 -17.00 7.98 8.85
CA GLU A 34 -17.56 8.76 9.94
C GLU A 34 -18.04 10.14 9.47
N LEU A 35 -17.25 10.84 8.66
CA LEU A 35 -17.64 12.11 8.07
C LEU A 35 -18.82 11.94 7.11
N ALA A 36 -18.78 10.95 6.22
CA ALA A 36 -19.87 10.66 5.30
C ALA A 36 -21.20 10.45 6.04
N ARG A 37 -21.17 9.69 7.15
CA ARG A 37 -22.35 9.42 7.97
C ARG A 37 -22.85 10.62 8.76
N ARG A 38 -22.00 11.60 9.06
CA ARG A 38 -22.42 12.88 9.67
C ARG A 38 -23.19 13.73 8.65
N LEU A 39 -22.76 13.72 7.39
CA LEU A 39 -23.40 14.46 6.30
C LEU A 39 -24.70 13.77 5.85
N LYS A 40 -24.65 12.45 5.65
CA LYS A 40 -25.79 11.62 5.23
C LYS A 40 -25.88 10.37 6.12
N PRO A 41 -26.75 10.39 7.15
CA PRO A 41 -26.97 9.24 8.02
C PRO A 41 -27.41 8.00 7.23
N GLY A 42 -26.84 6.84 7.58
CA GLY A 42 -27.20 5.55 6.97
C GLY A 42 -26.31 5.09 5.82
N LEU A 43 -25.33 5.90 5.39
CA LEU A 43 -24.36 5.47 4.38
C LEU A 43 -23.56 4.24 4.81
N THR A 44 -23.44 3.29 3.90
CA THR A 44 -22.60 2.10 4.04
C THR A 44 -21.20 2.35 3.49
N ALA A 45 -20.26 1.45 3.81
CA ALA A 45 -18.91 1.52 3.24
C ALA A 45 -18.91 1.24 1.72
N GLU A 46 -19.91 0.51 1.21
CA GLU A 46 -20.09 0.25 -0.22
C GLU A 46 -20.49 1.53 -0.97
N ASP A 47 -21.42 2.29 -0.40
CA ASP A 47 -21.92 3.55 -0.96
C ASP A 47 -20.80 4.58 -1.16
N ILE A 48 -19.84 4.61 -0.23
CA ILE A 48 -18.70 5.53 -0.26
C ILE A 48 -17.74 5.24 -1.43
N ARG A 49 -17.77 4.05 -2.03
CA ARG A 49 -16.94 3.77 -3.22
C ARG A 49 -17.43 4.49 -4.48
N ASN A 50 -18.70 4.90 -4.49
CA ASN A 50 -19.30 5.67 -5.58
C ASN A 50 -19.90 6.96 -5.00
N PRO A 51 -19.07 7.87 -4.44
CA PRO A 51 -19.56 9.03 -3.71
C PRO A 51 -20.34 10.00 -4.62
N HIS A 52 -20.11 9.95 -5.94
CA HIS A 52 -20.85 10.73 -6.93
C HIS A 52 -22.36 10.43 -6.99
N ASP A 53 -22.80 9.27 -6.50
CA ASP A 53 -24.23 8.94 -6.40
C ASP A 53 -24.93 9.67 -5.22
N PHE A 54 -24.15 10.35 -4.37
CA PHE A 54 -24.60 11.02 -3.15
C PHE A 54 -24.23 12.51 -3.19
N PRO A 55 -25.05 13.37 -3.82
CA PRO A 55 -24.76 14.81 -3.92
C PRO A 55 -24.64 15.52 -2.56
N ASP A 56 -25.19 14.92 -1.50
CA ASP A 56 -25.09 15.41 -0.12
C ASP A 56 -23.67 15.27 0.49
N LEU A 57 -22.75 14.55 -0.19
CA LEU A 57 -21.35 14.38 0.22
C LEU A 57 -20.42 15.50 -0.29
N ASP A 58 -20.96 16.58 -0.85
CA ASP A 58 -20.16 17.72 -1.31
C ASP A 58 -19.70 18.62 -0.14
N ASP A 59 -18.77 18.09 0.67
CA ASP A 59 -18.22 18.74 1.85
C ASP A 59 -16.68 18.80 1.79
N PRO A 60 -16.06 19.98 2.01
CA PRO A 60 -14.61 20.13 1.90
C PRO A 60 -13.80 19.25 2.86
N ASP A 61 -14.27 19.04 4.09
CA ASP A 61 -13.56 18.22 5.08
C ASP A 61 -13.64 16.74 4.67
N TRP A 62 -14.79 16.31 4.14
CA TRP A 62 -14.94 14.97 3.59
C TRP A 62 -14.02 14.74 2.37
N HIS A 63 -14.01 15.67 1.40
CA HIS A 63 -13.14 15.59 0.21
C HIS A 63 -11.66 15.54 0.57
N PHE A 64 -11.24 16.28 1.61
CA PHE A 64 -9.87 16.22 2.10
C PHE A 64 -9.51 14.81 2.59
N GLU A 65 -10.35 14.21 3.44
CA GLU A 65 -10.08 12.90 3.99
C GLU A 65 -10.16 11.79 2.92
N ASP A 66 -11.06 11.90 1.94
CA ASP A 66 -11.16 10.99 0.80
C ASP A 66 -9.94 11.09 -0.13
N GLY A 67 -9.47 12.31 -0.40
CA GLY A 67 -8.23 12.55 -1.16
C GLY A 67 -7.00 11.96 -0.47
N GLN A 68 -6.92 12.05 0.86
CA GLN A 68 -5.85 11.43 1.65
C GLN A 68 -5.90 9.90 1.57
N LEU A 69 -7.10 9.30 1.62
CA LEU A 69 -7.27 7.85 1.43
C LEU A 69 -6.77 7.42 0.04
N THR A 70 -7.18 8.15 -1.00
CA THR A 70 -6.74 7.91 -2.39
C THR A 70 -5.22 8.03 -2.53
N GLY A 71 -4.60 9.00 -1.85
CA GLY A 71 -3.14 9.15 -1.81
C GLY A 71 -2.42 7.96 -1.17
N ILE A 72 -2.92 7.45 -0.03
CA ILE A 72 -2.37 6.26 0.64
C ILE A 72 -2.47 5.04 -0.27
N GLN A 73 -3.62 4.82 -0.90
CA GLN A 73 -3.84 3.71 -1.82
C GLN A 73 -2.91 3.80 -3.04
N SER A 74 -2.75 5.00 -3.60
CA SER A 74 -1.80 5.26 -4.69
C SER A 74 -0.36 4.91 -4.30
N ALA A 75 0.07 5.28 -3.10
CA ALA A 75 1.39 4.92 -2.57
C ALA A 75 1.53 3.40 -2.40
N MET A 76 0.52 2.71 -1.89
CA MET A 76 0.51 1.25 -1.79
C MET A 76 0.66 0.58 -3.15
N PHE A 77 -0.05 1.05 -4.18
CA PHE A 77 0.10 0.50 -5.54
C PHE A 77 1.52 0.67 -6.09
N ALA A 78 2.09 1.87 -5.94
CA ALA A 78 3.46 2.14 -6.38
C ALA A 78 4.49 1.28 -5.62
N LEU A 79 4.34 1.14 -4.30
CA LEU A 79 5.22 0.33 -3.47
C LEU A 79 5.13 -1.15 -3.78
N ARG A 80 3.94 -1.67 -4.09
CA ARG A 80 3.76 -3.06 -4.55
C ARG A 80 4.46 -3.32 -5.87
N ALA A 81 4.46 -2.35 -6.79
CA ALA A 81 5.22 -2.49 -8.04
C ALA A 81 6.72 -2.52 -7.77
N MET A 82 7.21 -1.53 -7.02
CA MET A 82 8.62 -1.44 -6.64
C MET A 82 9.11 -2.67 -5.84
N SER A 83 8.29 -3.23 -4.94
CA SER A 83 8.69 -4.40 -4.16
C SER A 83 8.91 -5.63 -5.03
N ARG A 84 8.13 -5.80 -6.12
CA ARG A 84 8.35 -6.90 -7.07
C ARG A 84 9.67 -6.71 -7.80
N ASP A 85 9.89 -5.52 -8.37
CA ASP A 85 11.12 -5.22 -9.11
C ASP A 85 12.37 -5.45 -8.23
N VAL A 86 12.35 -4.94 -7.00
CA VAL A 86 13.51 -5.06 -6.07
C VAL A 86 13.73 -6.49 -5.57
N LEU A 87 12.68 -7.26 -5.31
CA LEU A 87 12.81 -8.62 -4.82
C LEU A 87 13.20 -9.60 -5.94
N ASP A 88 12.61 -9.44 -7.14
CA ASP A 88 12.88 -10.28 -8.30
C ASP A 88 14.33 -10.09 -8.79
N ASP A 89 14.83 -8.86 -8.83
CA ASP A 89 16.24 -8.55 -9.16
C ASP A 89 17.22 -9.16 -8.13
N GLY A 90 16.82 -9.21 -6.86
CA GLY A 90 17.60 -9.81 -5.78
C GLY A 90 17.72 -11.33 -5.87
N GLU A 91 16.67 -12.02 -6.33
CA GLU A 91 16.64 -13.47 -6.53
C GLU A 91 17.43 -13.89 -7.79
N ALA A 92 17.36 -13.09 -8.86
CA ALA A 92 18.15 -13.30 -10.07
C ALA A 92 19.66 -13.14 -9.84
N ALA A 93 20.08 -12.21 -8.97
CA ALA A 93 21.48 -12.01 -8.61
C ALA A 93 22.05 -13.20 -7.80
N GLN A 94 21.29 -13.73 -6.84
CA GLN A 94 21.70 -14.92 -6.05
C GLN A 94 21.84 -16.18 -6.91
N SER A 95 20.94 -16.37 -7.87
CA SER A 95 20.96 -17.52 -8.76
C SER A 95 22.21 -17.56 -9.65
N LYS A 96 22.76 -16.39 -10.00
CA LYS A 96 24.02 -16.28 -10.76
C LYS A 96 25.24 -16.54 -9.88
N ASP A 97 25.24 -16.04 -8.65
CA ASP A 97 26.33 -16.22 -7.69
C ASP A 97 26.50 -17.69 -7.28
N ASN A 98 25.40 -18.39 -6.99
CA ASN A 98 25.43 -19.82 -6.70
C ASN A 98 25.96 -20.65 -7.88
N LYS A 99 25.51 -20.36 -9.11
CA LYS A 99 26.00 -21.05 -10.32
C LYS A 99 27.48 -20.77 -10.63
N ALA A 100 28.00 -19.61 -10.25
CA ALA A 100 29.43 -19.31 -10.38
C ALA A 100 30.26 -20.10 -9.36
N SER A 101 29.81 -20.13 -8.10
CA SER A 101 30.45 -20.90 -7.03
C SER A 101 30.45 -22.42 -7.28
N GLU A 102 29.44 -22.97 -7.96
CA GLU A 102 29.37 -24.40 -8.33
C GLU A 102 30.29 -24.78 -9.50
N ARG A 103 30.79 -23.81 -10.28
CA ARG A 103 31.68 -24.05 -11.43
C ARG A 103 33.17 -23.91 -11.09
N GLU A 104 33.48 -23.28 -9.97
CA GLU A 104 34.85 -23.02 -9.49
C GLU A 104 35.32 -24.00 -8.40
N GLY A 105 34.44 -24.90 -7.94
CA GLY A 105 34.75 -25.99 -7.01
C GLY A 105 34.74 -27.36 -7.67
#